data_AF-A0A271J3Q4-F1
#
_entry.id   AF-A0A271J3Q4-F1
#
_cell.length_a   1.000
_cell.length_b   1.000
_cell.length_c   1.000
_cell.angle_alpha   90.00
_cell.angle_beta   90.00
_cell.angle_gamma   90.00
#
_symmetry.space_group_name_H-M   'P 1'
#
loop_
_entity.id
_entity.type
_entity.pdbx_description
1 polymer ?
#
loop_
_entity_poly.entity_id
_entity_poly.type
_entity_poly.pdbx_seq_one_letter_code
_entity_poly.pdbx_strand_id
1 'polypeptide(L)'
;MRLLLLATVFALVPAAAQSPTVSTPESREAVSLTVYNGGFAVVREVRPLVLRRGVQALRFEGVPAQIDPTSLSLVSLTAPGSLSVLEQNYQYNLIGTNSVLDAAVGQRVRLVRQVGERTIVEEGVLISQPGQGRIIELDDGRVLVNPEGTIELLTRPEGLLSRPSLLWRLATERAGEHRVEARYLTNGMTWKADYVAVVNEAETRVDVTGWVTLQNNSGASYPEAALQLIAGDVRRVSPNRPQPMYDQAVAEVAMARAAPAPPQQEAFFEYHLYTFPEPTTIEERETKQLELLSAADVGVGRRLIFDGTGQYFPFYRPRRPGAVGDEMSAAVVLELENAETNNMGMPLPAGIVRVYKADSRGNLQFLGEDSIDHTPRNETVRLYVGDAFDVVGTRREIENRRINDYTREITVEVEVRNRKETATTVDVVERVFWGEWTITDSTHEHERLDARTAQFTVTLGPDETETVRYTARLRS
;
A
#
# COMPACT_ATOMS: atom_id res chain seq x y z
N MET A 1 -14.62 -46.46 76.39
CA MET A 1 -15.82 -45.77 75.85
C MET A 1 -15.38 -44.99 74.62
N ARG A 2 -16.02 -45.23 73.48
CA ARG A 2 -15.53 -44.93 72.12
C ARG A 2 -15.41 -43.43 71.82
N LEU A 3 -14.32 -43.04 71.15
CA LEU A 3 -14.13 -41.79 70.42
C LEU A 3 -15.16 -41.68 69.28
N LEU A 4 -15.71 -40.48 69.06
CA LEU A 4 -16.42 -40.10 67.85
C LEU A 4 -15.70 -38.89 67.23
N LEU A 5 -14.86 -39.17 66.22
CA LEU A 5 -14.37 -38.16 65.28
C LEU A 5 -15.50 -37.84 64.29
N LEU A 6 -15.92 -36.58 64.23
CA LEU A 6 -16.76 -36.06 63.17
C LEU A 6 -15.86 -35.75 61.95
N ALA A 7 -15.85 -36.62 60.96
CA ALA A 7 -15.19 -36.36 59.67
C ALA A 7 -16.12 -35.52 58.80
N THR A 8 -15.83 -34.22 58.67
CA THR A 8 -16.50 -33.33 57.71
C THR A 8 -15.95 -33.62 56.32
N VAL A 9 -16.74 -34.34 55.50
CA VAL A 9 -16.42 -34.57 54.09
C VAL A 9 -16.64 -33.26 53.32
N PHE A 10 -15.55 -32.60 52.93
CA PHE A 10 -15.59 -31.55 51.91
C PHE A 10 -15.88 -32.22 50.57
N ALA A 11 -17.12 -32.12 50.09
CA ALA A 11 -17.45 -32.45 48.71
C ALA A 11 -16.75 -31.43 47.81
N LEU A 12 -15.68 -31.84 47.13
CA LEU A 12 -15.13 -31.10 46.00
C LEU A 12 -16.20 -31.08 44.91
N VAL A 13 -16.95 -29.99 44.82
CA VAL A 13 -17.78 -29.71 43.65
C VAL A 13 -16.78 -29.42 42.52
N PRO A 14 -16.72 -30.23 41.44
CA PRO A 14 -15.90 -29.89 40.31
C PRO A 14 -16.37 -28.52 39.80
N ALA A 15 -15.46 -27.55 39.69
CA ALA A 15 -15.75 -26.28 39.08
C ALA A 15 -16.23 -26.56 37.67
N ALA A 16 -17.55 -26.46 37.44
CA ALA A 16 -18.13 -26.60 36.12
C ALA A 16 -17.35 -25.65 35.19
N ALA A 17 -16.77 -26.19 34.12
CA ALA A 17 -16.18 -25.38 33.07
C ALA A 17 -17.30 -24.50 32.50
N GLN A 18 -17.37 -23.26 32.98
CA GLN A 18 -18.43 -22.34 32.61
C GLN A 18 -18.21 -21.92 31.15
N SER A 19 -19.26 -21.98 30.35
CA SER A 19 -19.22 -21.53 28.96
C SER A 19 -18.70 -20.08 28.89
N PRO A 20 -17.80 -19.79 27.94
CA PRO A 20 -17.27 -18.44 27.79
C PRO A 20 -18.40 -17.46 27.48
N THR A 21 -18.30 -16.22 27.98
CA THR A 21 -19.11 -15.11 27.46
C THR A 21 -18.78 -14.96 25.98
N VAL A 22 -19.79 -14.85 25.11
CA VAL A 22 -19.57 -14.75 23.65
C VAL A 22 -19.93 -13.35 23.18
N SER A 23 -19.03 -12.72 22.45
CA SER A 23 -19.27 -11.47 21.71
C SER A 23 -19.17 -11.73 20.23
N THR A 24 -20.20 -11.33 19.50
CA THR A 24 -20.29 -11.52 18.06
C THR A 24 -20.20 -10.18 17.33
N PRO A 25 -19.74 -10.14 16.06
CA PRO A 25 -19.60 -8.89 15.32
C PRO A 25 -20.94 -8.15 15.12
N GLU A 26 -22.08 -8.83 15.19
CA GLU A 26 -23.41 -8.22 15.10
C GLU A 26 -23.74 -7.32 16.32
N SER A 27 -23.04 -7.50 17.44
CA SER A 27 -23.17 -6.64 18.62
C SER A 27 -22.34 -5.35 18.54
N ARG A 28 -21.56 -5.16 17.48
CA ARG A 28 -20.66 -4.01 17.32
C ARG A 28 -21.46 -2.70 17.25
N GLU A 29 -21.13 -1.76 18.12
CA GLU A 29 -21.71 -0.41 18.14
C GLU A 29 -21.00 0.54 17.17
N ALA A 30 -19.68 0.40 17.05
CA ALA A 30 -18.86 1.28 16.24
C ALA A 30 -17.58 0.57 15.79
N VAL A 31 -17.09 0.94 14.61
CA VAL A 31 -15.75 0.57 14.13
C VAL A 31 -15.10 1.75 13.43
N SER A 32 -13.81 1.93 13.68
CA SER A 32 -12.96 2.87 12.97
C SER A 32 -11.76 2.14 12.37
N LEU A 33 -11.39 2.53 11.16
CA LEU A 33 -10.26 1.96 10.43
C LEU A 33 -9.28 3.06 10.07
N THR A 34 -8.01 2.85 10.38
CA THR A 34 -6.91 3.67 9.87
C THR A 34 -6.04 2.79 8.98
N VAL A 35 -6.04 3.01 7.67
CA VAL A 35 -5.35 2.17 6.68
C VAL A 35 -4.06 2.85 6.20
N TYR A 36 -3.00 2.07 6.05
CA TYR A 36 -1.66 2.54 5.68
C TYR A 36 -1.25 1.94 4.32
N ASN A 37 -0.46 2.68 3.53
CA ASN A 37 0.07 2.19 2.24
C ASN A 37 0.93 0.92 2.39
N GLY A 38 1.46 0.67 3.60
CA GLY A 38 2.27 -0.52 3.94
C GLY A 38 1.50 -1.83 4.05
N GLY A 39 0.23 -1.91 3.65
CA GLY A 39 -0.53 -3.16 3.60
C GLY A 39 -1.12 -3.63 4.93
N PHE A 40 -1.32 -2.70 5.87
CA PHE A 40 -1.95 -2.97 7.15
C PHE A 40 -2.92 -1.86 7.57
N ALA A 41 -3.77 -2.15 8.55
CA ALA A 41 -4.67 -1.20 9.17
C ALA A 41 -4.67 -1.33 10.69
N VAL A 42 -4.94 -0.21 11.37
CA VAL A 42 -5.38 -0.18 12.77
C VAL A 42 -6.89 -0.25 12.77
N VAL A 43 -7.43 -1.27 13.45
CA VAL A 43 -8.86 -1.39 13.70
C VAL A 43 -9.14 -1.01 15.14
N ARG A 44 -10.17 -0.21 15.37
CA ARG A 44 -10.78 -0.03 16.68
C ARG A 44 -12.24 -0.37 16.59
N GLU A 45 -12.73 -1.22 17.48
CA GLU A 45 -14.14 -1.57 17.53
C GLU A 45 -14.67 -1.52 18.95
N VAL A 46 -15.90 -1.04 19.09
CA VAL A 46 -16.59 -0.93 20.37
C VAL A 46 -17.74 -1.91 20.39
N ARG A 47 -17.77 -2.77 21.42
CA ARG A 47 -18.85 -3.75 21.63
C ARG A 47 -19.36 -3.68 23.08
N PRO A 48 -20.67 -3.80 23.31
CA PRO A 48 -21.24 -3.96 24.63
C PRO A 48 -21.03 -5.41 25.10
N LEU A 49 -20.56 -5.58 26.33
CA LEU A 49 -20.32 -6.88 26.96
C LEU A 49 -20.90 -6.90 28.36
N VAL A 50 -21.59 -7.98 28.71
CA VAL A 50 -22.01 -8.23 30.09
C VAL A 50 -20.92 -9.04 30.79
N LEU A 51 -20.19 -8.39 31.69
CA LEU A 51 -19.05 -8.96 32.40
C LEU A 51 -19.41 -9.27 33.85
N ARG A 52 -18.96 -10.42 34.35
CA ARG A 52 -19.06 -10.78 35.77
C ARG A 52 -17.81 -10.32 36.50
N ARG A 53 -17.93 -10.06 37.80
CA ARG A 53 -16.78 -9.81 38.67
C ARG A 53 -15.96 -11.09 38.83
N GLY A 54 -14.63 -10.96 38.80
CA GLY A 54 -13.70 -12.08 38.91
C GLY A 54 -13.14 -12.52 37.56
N VAL A 55 -12.61 -13.74 37.52
CA VAL A 55 -12.00 -14.31 36.30
C VAL A 55 -13.05 -15.01 35.45
N GLN A 56 -13.08 -14.72 34.15
CA GLN A 56 -14.01 -15.31 33.20
C GLN A 56 -13.37 -15.48 31.82
N ALA A 57 -13.88 -16.43 31.03
CA ALA A 57 -13.50 -16.58 29.64
C ALA A 57 -14.41 -15.73 28.73
N LEU A 58 -13.84 -15.05 27.75
CA LEU A 58 -14.53 -14.29 26.71
C LEU A 58 -14.10 -14.80 25.34
N ARG A 59 -15.06 -15.26 24.53
CA ARG A 59 -14.88 -15.55 23.12
C ARG A 59 -15.35 -14.35 22.31
N PHE A 60 -14.42 -13.72 21.61
CA PHE A 60 -14.63 -12.53 20.83
C PHE A 60 -14.51 -12.88 19.34
N GLU A 61 -15.65 -12.99 18.66
CA GLU A 61 -15.76 -13.51 17.30
C GLU A 61 -15.70 -12.41 16.25
N GLY A 62 -15.42 -12.78 14.99
CA GLY A 62 -15.47 -11.87 13.85
C GLY A 62 -14.26 -10.95 13.75
N VAL A 63 -13.10 -11.40 14.24
CA VAL A 63 -11.82 -10.72 14.05
C VAL A 63 -11.25 -11.08 12.66
N PRO A 64 -10.43 -10.20 12.05
CA PRO A 64 -9.83 -10.51 10.75
C PRO A 64 -8.89 -11.71 10.84
N ALA A 65 -8.89 -12.53 9.80
CA ALA A 65 -8.00 -13.69 9.69
C ALA A 65 -6.50 -13.30 9.72
N GLN A 66 -6.18 -12.10 9.23
CA GLN A 66 -4.83 -11.52 9.20
C GLN A 66 -4.52 -10.60 10.39
N ILE A 67 -5.29 -10.68 11.48
CA ILE A 67 -5.00 -9.94 12.71
C ILE A 67 -3.58 -10.23 13.18
N ASP A 68 -2.90 -9.20 13.68
CA ASP A 68 -1.69 -9.37 14.48
C ASP A 68 -2.10 -9.55 15.95
N PRO A 69 -2.10 -10.78 16.50
CA PRO A 69 -2.55 -11.02 17.86
C PRO A 69 -1.66 -10.30 18.89
N THR A 70 -0.41 -9.99 18.57
CA THR A 70 0.52 -9.33 19.50
C THR A 70 0.25 -7.84 19.67
N SER A 71 -0.57 -7.26 18.78
CA SER A 71 -0.93 -5.84 18.78
C SER A 71 -2.21 -5.51 19.54
N LEU A 72 -2.91 -6.53 20.06
CA LEU A 72 -4.23 -6.35 20.63
C LEU A 72 -4.18 -5.64 21.99
N SER A 73 -5.01 -4.61 22.12
CA SER A 73 -5.37 -3.96 23.37
C SER A 73 -6.88 -4.04 23.59
N LEU A 74 -7.31 -4.35 24.81
CA LEU A 74 -8.71 -4.40 25.22
C LEU A 74 -8.93 -3.52 26.46
N VAL A 75 -9.83 -2.54 26.37
CA VAL A 75 -10.13 -1.62 27.48
C VAL A 75 -11.62 -1.46 27.68
N SER A 76 -12.06 -1.26 28.92
CA SER A 76 -13.44 -0.84 29.19
C SER A 76 -13.55 0.68 29.16
N LEU A 77 -14.44 1.20 28.31
CA LEU A 77 -14.76 2.63 28.23
C LEU A 77 -15.70 3.07 29.35
N THR A 78 -16.55 2.18 29.88
CA THR A 78 -17.48 2.47 30.98
C THR A 78 -16.84 2.41 32.36
N ALA A 79 -15.79 1.59 32.52
CA ALA A 79 -15.03 1.48 33.76
C ALA A 79 -13.53 1.30 33.45
N PRO A 80 -12.83 2.39 33.06
CA PRO A 80 -11.41 2.34 32.75
C PRO A 80 -10.59 1.73 33.90
N GLY A 81 -9.67 0.84 33.57
CA GLY A 81 -8.81 0.14 34.54
C GLY A 81 -9.45 -1.04 35.27
N SER A 82 -10.78 -1.24 35.19
CA SER A 82 -11.46 -2.34 35.90
C SER A 82 -11.41 -3.69 35.17
N LEU A 83 -10.69 -3.77 34.04
CA LEU A 83 -10.62 -4.92 33.15
C LEU A 83 -9.15 -5.21 32.83
N SER A 84 -8.71 -6.44 33.09
CA SER A 84 -7.37 -6.93 32.75
C SER A 84 -7.46 -8.20 31.90
N VAL A 85 -6.69 -8.25 30.82
CA VAL A 85 -6.51 -9.48 30.02
C VAL A 85 -5.41 -10.31 30.68
N LEU A 86 -5.77 -11.48 31.20
CA LEU A 86 -4.81 -12.40 31.84
C LEU A 86 -4.15 -13.33 30.82
N GLU A 87 -4.94 -13.83 29.87
CA GLU A 87 -4.48 -14.72 28.80
C GLU A 87 -5.20 -14.41 27.50
N GLN A 88 -4.49 -14.65 26.39
CA GLN A 88 -5.01 -14.51 25.05
C GLN A 88 -4.63 -15.73 24.20
N ASN A 89 -5.65 -16.35 23.61
CA ASN A 89 -5.49 -17.42 22.65
C ASN A 89 -6.18 -17.03 21.35
N TYR A 90 -5.44 -17.00 20.24
CA TYR A 90 -6.03 -16.84 18.91
C TYR A 90 -6.33 -18.21 18.31
N GLN A 91 -7.58 -18.43 17.89
CA GLN A 91 -8.00 -19.71 17.34
C GLN A 91 -8.10 -19.62 15.80
N TYR A 92 -7.15 -20.27 15.11
CA TYR A 92 -7.05 -20.33 13.64
C TYR A 92 -7.95 -21.41 12.99
N ASN A 93 -8.59 -22.30 13.76
CA ASN A 93 -9.30 -23.47 13.23
C ASN A 93 -10.69 -23.11 12.68
N LEU A 94 -10.72 -22.45 11.52
CA LEU A 94 -11.93 -22.11 10.78
C LEU A 94 -12.48 -23.34 10.04
N ILE A 95 -13.81 -23.47 9.95
CA ILE A 95 -14.46 -24.51 9.15
C ILE A 95 -14.08 -24.36 7.67
N GLY A 96 -13.40 -25.38 7.15
CA GLY A 96 -13.10 -25.60 5.72
C GLY A 96 -12.77 -27.06 5.47
N THR A 97 -12.84 -27.54 4.23
CA THR A 97 -12.71 -28.97 3.90
C THR A 97 -11.51 -29.65 4.56
N ASN A 98 -10.34 -29.00 4.53
CA ASN A 98 -9.13 -29.55 5.16
C ASN A 98 -9.22 -29.56 6.68
N SER A 99 -9.61 -28.46 7.32
CA SER A 99 -9.77 -28.40 8.79
C SER A 99 -10.83 -29.37 9.34
N VAL A 100 -11.89 -29.62 8.55
CA VAL A 100 -12.96 -30.56 8.88
C VAL A 100 -12.41 -31.99 8.86
N LEU A 101 -11.56 -32.30 7.88
CA LEU A 101 -10.84 -33.57 7.81
C LEU A 101 -9.75 -33.68 8.88
N ASP A 102 -9.02 -32.59 9.18
CA ASP A 102 -8.00 -32.53 10.25
C ASP A 102 -8.63 -32.85 11.61
N ALA A 103 -9.76 -32.22 11.93
CA ALA A 103 -10.49 -32.47 13.17
C ALA A 103 -11.15 -33.87 13.20
N ALA A 104 -11.36 -34.48 12.03
CA ALA A 104 -11.89 -35.84 11.90
C ALA A 104 -10.80 -36.93 11.87
N VAL A 105 -9.50 -36.59 11.90
CA VAL A 105 -8.43 -37.59 12.03
C VAL A 105 -8.62 -38.39 13.32
N GLY A 106 -8.54 -39.71 13.22
CA GLY A 106 -8.83 -40.65 14.31
C GLY A 106 -10.32 -40.92 14.53
N GLN A 107 -11.22 -40.27 13.79
CA GLN A 107 -12.67 -40.51 13.86
C GLN A 107 -13.14 -41.50 12.79
N ARG A 108 -14.31 -42.11 13.05
CA ARG A 108 -15.00 -42.96 12.07
C ARG A 108 -15.62 -42.10 10.97
N VAL A 109 -15.35 -42.48 9.72
CA VAL A 109 -15.84 -41.81 8.51
C VAL A 109 -16.43 -42.85 7.56
N ARG A 110 -17.28 -42.38 6.66
CA ARG A 110 -17.81 -43.16 5.55
C ARG A 110 -17.28 -42.61 4.24
N LEU A 111 -16.79 -43.51 3.38
CA LEU A 111 -16.30 -43.17 2.06
C LEU A 111 -17.33 -43.62 1.02
N VAL A 112 -17.85 -42.65 0.26
CA VAL A 112 -18.82 -42.86 -0.81
C VAL A 112 -18.11 -42.68 -2.15
N ARG A 113 -17.97 -43.77 -2.92
CA ARG A 113 -17.33 -43.77 -4.25
C ARG A 113 -18.31 -44.19 -5.32
N GLN A 114 -18.24 -43.53 -6.47
CA GLN A 114 -18.94 -43.96 -7.67
C GLN A 114 -17.98 -44.80 -8.53
N VAL A 115 -18.28 -46.08 -8.72
CA VAL A 115 -17.50 -47.00 -9.54
C VAL A 115 -18.39 -47.55 -10.64
N GLY A 116 -18.30 -46.96 -11.84
CA GLY A 116 -19.26 -47.19 -12.92
C GLY A 116 -20.67 -46.72 -12.54
N GLU A 117 -21.67 -47.58 -12.72
CA GLU A 117 -23.06 -47.29 -12.31
C GLU A 117 -23.36 -47.59 -10.84
N ARG A 118 -22.37 -48.08 -10.07
CA ARG A 118 -22.57 -48.51 -8.69
C ARG A 118 -22.01 -47.49 -7.70
N THR A 119 -22.77 -47.19 -6.67
CA THR A 119 -22.31 -46.45 -5.49
C THR A 119 -21.77 -47.45 -4.47
N ILE A 120 -20.48 -47.35 -4.16
CA ILE A 120 -19.81 -48.14 -3.13
C ILE A 120 -19.71 -47.27 -1.88
N VAL A 121 -20.18 -47.80 -0.75
CA VAL A 121 -20.15 -47.15 0.55
C VAL A 121 -19.36 -48.04 1.50
N GLU A 122 -18.26 -47.52 2.05
CA GLU A 122 -17.38 -48.24 2.96
C GLU A 122 -17.10 -47.39 4.20
N GLU A 123 -17.01 -48.03 5.37
CA GLU A 123 -16.71 -47.35 6.64
C GLU A 123 -15.30 -47.69 7.13
N GLY A 124 -14.69 -46.74 7.83
CA GLY A 124 -13.35 -46.87 8.35
C GLY A 124 -12.94 -45.70 9.24
N VAL A 125 -11.67 -45.65 9.62
CA VAL A 125 -11.08 -44.57 10.40
C VAL A 125 -10.19 -43.71 9.50
N LEU A 126 -10.37 -42.39 9.56
CA LEU A 126 -9.50 -41.45 8.85
C LEU A 126 -8.15 -41.35 9.60
N ILE A 127 -7.08 -41.81 8.98
CA ILE A 127 -5.73 -41.85 9.58
C ILE A 127 -4.91 -40.60 9.22
N SER A 128 -5.09 -40.07 8.01
CA SER A 128 -4.33 -38.92 7.51
C SER A 128 -5.16 -38.09 6.52
N GLN A 129 -4.75 -36.84 6.33
CA GLN A 129 -5.45 -35.76 5.62
C GLN A 129 -4.64 -35.25 4.41
N PRO A 130 -5.24 -34.47 3.48
CA PRO A 130 -4.67 -34.10 2.17
C PRO A 130 -3.21 -33.61 2.13
N GLY A 131 -2.74 -32.83 3.11
CA GLY A 131 -1.37 -32.32 3.19
C GLY A 131 -0.29 -33.39 3.39
N GLN A 132 -0.69 -34.60 3.81
CA GLN A 132 0.16 -35.80 3.90
C GLN A 132 -0.44 -36.98 3.10
N GLY A 133 -1.50 -36.72 2.32
CA GLY A 133 -2.34 -37.73 1.66
C GLY A 133 -3.50 -38.23 2.55
N ARG A 134 -4.68 -38.41 1.95
CA ARG A 134 -5.87 -38.98 2.60
C ARG A 134 -5.65 -40.47 2.82
N ILE A 135 -5.56 -40.92 4.07
CA ILE A 135 -5.40 -42.35 4.38
C ILE A 135 -6.60 -42.79 5.21
N ILE A 136 -7.29 -43.85 4.77
CA ILE A 136 -8.43 -44.41 5.48
C ILE A 136 -8.18 -45.90 5.71
N GLU A 137 -8.24 -46.32 6.97
CA GLU A 137 -8.23 -47.73 7.33
C GLU A 137 -9.68 -48.22 7.41
N LEU A 138 -10.07 -49.10 6.49
CA LEU A 138 -11.42 -49.67 6.44
C LEU A 138 -11.61 -50.72 7.53
N ASP A 139 -12.86 -50.96 7.92
CA ASP A 139 -13.21 -51.99 8.92
C ASP A 139 -12.78 -53.42 8.51
N ASP A 140 -12.58 -53.67 7.21
CA ASP A 140 -12.10 -54.95 6.68
C ASP A 140 -10.57 -55.10 6.68
N GLY A 141 -9.85 -54.13 7.25
CA GLY A 141 -8.40 -54.10 7.40
C GLY A 141 -7.64 -53.58 6.17
N ARG A 142 -8.33 -53.18 5.08
CA ARG A 142 -7.67 -52.54 3.95
C ARG A 142 -7.35 -51.08 4.26
N VAL A 143 -6.16 -50.64 3.85
CA VAL A 143 -5.73 -49.24 3.94
C VAL A 143 -5.83 -48.59 2.57
N LEU A 144 -6.70 -47.60 2.44
CA LEU A 144 -6.84 -46.80 1.22
C LEU A 144 -5.93 -45.58 1.29
N VAL A 145 -5.07 -45.42 0.29
CA VAL A 145 -4.20 -44.25 0.13
C VAL A 145 -4.74 -43.37 -0.99
N ASN A 146 -5.08 -42.13 -0.65
CA ASN A 146 -5.74 -41.15 -1.50
C ASN A 146 -6.97 -41.68 -2.25
N PRO A 147 -7.94 -42.31 -1.57
CA PRO A 147 -9.13 -42.81 -2.26
C PRO A 147 -9.89 -41.68 -2.95
N GLU A 148 -10.38 -41.95 -4.16
CA GLU A 148 -11.33 -41.08 -4.86
C GLU A 148 -12.71 -41.16 -4.19
N GLY A 149 -13.56 -40.13 -4.32
CA GLY A 149 -14.90 -40.09 -3.73
C GLY A 149 -15.07 -39.12 -2.56
N THR A 150 -16.27 -39.12 -1.98
CA THR A 150 -16.71 -38.20 -0.93
C THR A 150 -16.56 -38.85 0.44
N ILE A 151 -15.94 -38.13 1.38
CA ILE A 151 -15.87 -38.54 2.80
C ILE A 151 -17.04 -37.90 3.53
N GLU A 152 -17.93 -38.74 4.06
CA GLU A 152 -19.01 -38.36 4.95
C GLU A 152 -18.56 -38.55 6.41
N LEU A 153 -18.64 -37.48 7.20
CA LEU A 153 -18.34 -37.54 8.63
C LEU A 153 -19.58 -38.00 9.40
N LEU A 154 -19.41 -39.01 10.26
CA LEU A 154 -20.50 -39.56 11.07
C LEU A 154 -20.78 -38.72 12.32
N THR A 155 -19.78 -37.93 12.75
CA THR A 155 -19.84 -37.01 13.89
C THR A 155 -19.44 -35.61 13.45
N ARG A 156 -20.12 -34.59 13.98
CA ARG A 156 -19.71 -33.20 13.78
C ARG A 156 -18.38 -32.99 14.52
N PRO A 157 -17.29 -32.58 13.86
CA PRO A 157 -16.04 -32.32 14.56
C PRO A 157 -16.21 -31.14 15.54
N GLU A 158 -15.77 -31.33 16.77
CA GLU A 158 -15.77 -30.29 17.80
C GLU A 158 -14.61 -29.30 17.58
N GLY A 159 -14.75 -28.08 18.10
CA GLY A 159 -13.68 -27.08 18.06
C GLY A 159 -13.46 -26.36 16.73
N LEU A 160 -14.24 -26.68 15.68
CA LEU A 160 -14.25 -25.91 14.44
C LEU A 160 -15.06 -24.62 14.60
N LEU A 161 -14.44 -23.49 14.27
CA LEU A 161 -15.07 -22.18 14.33
C LEU A 161 -15.62 -21.78 12.97
N SER A 162 -16.84 -21.25 12.93
CA SER A 162 -17.37 -20.68 11.68
C SER A 162 -16.65 -19.40 11.25
N ARG A 163 -15.93 -18.74 12.17
CA ARG A 163 -15.26 -17.45 11.97
C ARG A 163 -14.07 -17.27 12.93
N PRO A 164 -13.04 -16.50 12.56
CA PRO A 164 -11.89 -16.28 13.42
C PRO A 164 -12.33 -15.64 14.74
N SER A 165 -11.76 -16.13 15.83
CA SER A 165 -12.16 -15.73 17.18
C SER A 165 -10.96 -15.66 18.12
N LEU A 166 -10.98 -14.66 19.00
CA LEU A 166 -10.07 -14.54 20.13
C LEU A 166 -10.73 -15.13 21.38
N LEU A 167 -9.98 -15.95 22.12
CA LEU A 167 -10.40 -16.44 23.43
C LEU A 167 -9.53 -15.79 24.49
N TRP A 168 -10.13 -14.92 25.29
CA TRP A 168 -9.47 -14.27 26.41
C TRP A 168 -9.87 -14.87 27.75
N ARG A 169 -8.92 -14.91 28.67
CA ARG A 169 -9.22 -15.03 30.10
C ARG A 169 -9.09 -13.64 30.71
N LEU A 170 -10.21 -13.08 31.14
CA LEU A 170 -10.30 -11.72 31.66
C LEU A 170 -10.46 -11.74 33.18
N ALA A 171 -9.88 -10.76 33.86
CA ALA A 171 -10.22 -10.41 35.22
C ALA A 171 -10.97 -9.07 35.23
N THR A 172 -12.14 -9.05 35.85
CA THR A 172 -12.98 -7.85 35.92
C THR A 172 -13.31 -7.53 37.39
N GLU A 173 -13.09 -6.28 37.81
CA GLU A 173 -13.38 -5.85 39.20
C GLU A 173 -14.85 -5.48 39.42
N ARG A 174 -15.51 -4.96 38.38
CA ARG A 174 -16.89 -4.50 38.39
C ARG A 174 -17.76 -5.41 37.53
N ALA A 175 -18.83 -5.97 38.08
CA ALA A 175 -19.83 -6.68 37.28
C ALA A 175 -20.79 -5.69 36.61
N GLY A 176 -21.35 -6.08 35.45
CA GLY A 176 -22.39 -5.34 34.76
C GLY A 176 -22.13 -5.22 33.26
N GLU A 177 -22.79 -4.26 32.64
CA GLU A 177 -22.59 -3.92 31.23
C GLU A 177 -21.34 -3.04 31.07
N HIS A 178 -20.49 -3.43 30.14
CA HIS A 178 -19.29 -2.69 29.77
C HIS A 178 -19.28 -2.41 28.27
N ARG A 179 -19.08 -1.15 27.91
CA ARG A 179 -18.66 -0.82 26.54
C ARG A 179 -17.16 -1.08 26.48
N VAL A 180 -16.76 -2.06 25.70
CA VAL A 180 -15.38 -2.50 25.58
C VAL A 180 -14.86 -2.12 24.20
N GLU A 181 -13.69 -1.50 24.18
CA GLU A 181 -12.98 -1.16 22.96
C GLU A 181 -11.84 -2.14 22.75
N ALA A 182 -11.87 -2.84 21.62
CA ALA A 182 -10.75 -3.64 21.13
C ALA A 182 -9.99 -2.83 20.07
N ARG A 183 -8.67 -2.77 20.21
CA ARG A 183 -7.77 -2.12 19.24
C ARG A 183 -6.73 -3.13 18.80
N TYR A 184 -6.51 -3.26 17.50
CA TYR A 184 -5.52 -4.19 16.96
C TYR A 184 -5.06 -3.79 15.56
N LEU A 185 -3.92 -4.32 15.17
CA LEU A 185 -3.43 -4.29 13.80
C LEU A 185 -3.96 -5.49 13.03
N THR A 186 -4.27 -5.27 11.76
CA THR A 186 -4.50 -6.35 10.78
C THR A 186 -3.67 -6.09 9.55
N ASN A 187 -3.14 -7.15 8.95
CA ASN A 187 -2.56 -7.06 7.61
C ASN A 187 -3.66 -7.26 6.55
N GLY A 188 -3.28 -7.16 5.28
CA GLY A 188 -4.19 -7.42 4.16
C GLY A 188 -5.12 -6.26 3.83
N MET A 189 -4.80 -5.05 4.29
CA MET A 189 -5.51 -3.84 3.87
C MET A 189 -4.52 -2.85 3.28
N THR A 190 -4.77 -2.38 2.07
CA THR A 190 -3.89 -1.41 1.41
C THR A 190 -4.71 -0.38 0.67
N TRP A 191 -4.12 0.78 0.42
CA TRP A 191 -4.75 1.81 -0.40
C TRP A 191 -3.71 2.49 -1.30
N LYS A 192 -4.18 3.07 -2.39
CA LYS A 192 -3.39 3.90 -3.32
C LYS A 192 -4.22 5.08 -3.82
N ALA A 193 -3.55 6.14 -4.27
CA ALA A 193 -4.18 7.25 -4.97
C ALA A 193 -4.01 7.11 -6.49
N ASP A 194 -5.06 7.45 -7.22
CA ASP A 194 -5.09 7.58 -8.67
C ASP A 194 -5.78 8.91 -9.00
N TYR A 195 -5.25 9.67 -9.95
CA TYR A 195 -5.77 10.97 -10.35
C TYR A 195 -6.15 10.97 -11.83
N VAL A 196 -7.16 11.75 -12.16
CA VAL A 196 -7.59 12.05 -13.52
C VAL A 196 -7.49 13.55 -13.72
N ALA A 197 -6.74 13.97 -14.73
CA ALA A 197 -6.55 15.36 -15.10
C ALA A 197 -7.13 15.60 -16.50
N VAL A 198 -8.14 16.46 -16.63
CA VAL A 198 -8.77 16.79 -17.90
C VAL A 198 -8.38 18.21 -18.29
N VAL A 199 -7.52 18.33 -19.31
CA VAL A 199 -6.99 19.61 -19.78
C VAL A 199 -7.98 20.27 -20.74
N ASN A 200 -8.16 21.58 -20.61
CA ASN A 200 -9.01 22.36 -21.50
C ASN A 200 -8.39 22.49 -22.92
N GLU A 201 -9.20 22.95 -23.88
CA GLU A 201 -8.77 23.08 -25.28
C GLU A 201 -7.54 23.99 -25.44
N ALA A 202 -7.50 25.10 -24.68
CA ALA A 202 -6.44 26.09 -24.68
C ALA A 202 -5.17 25.68 -23.90
N GLU A 203 -5.16 24.52 -23.23
CA GLU A 203 -4.02 23.99 -22.46
C GLU A 203 -3.53 24.93 -21.35
N THR A 204 -4.46 25.67 -20.74
CA THR A 204 -4.21 26.65 -19.67
C THR A 204 -4.96 26.36 -18.39
N ARG A 205 -5.93 25.44 -18.45
CA ARG A 205 -6.71 24.96 -17.30
C ARG A 205 -6.83 23.45 -17.30
N VAL A 206 -6.98 22.88 -16.12
CA VAL A 206 -7.17 21.45 -15.91
C VAL A 206 -8.18 21.21 -14.79
N ASP A 207 -9.06 20.24 -14.98
CA ASP A 207 -9.89 19.69 -13.91
C ASP A 207 -9.20 18.45 -13.35
N VAL A 208 -8.97 18.40 -12.05
CA VAL A 208 -8.27 17.31 -11.37
C VAL A 208 -9.22 16.60 -10.41
N THR A 209 -9.40 15.31 -10.61
CA THR A 209 -10.15 14.44 -9.69
C THR A 209 -9.21 13.39 -9.13
N GLY A 210 -9.10 13.32 -7.80
CA GLY A 210 -8.33 12.30 -7.10
C GLY A 210 -9.24 11.22 -6.52
N TRP A 211 -8.84 9.97 -6.67
CA TRP A 211 -9.52 8.80 -6.12
C TRP A 211 -8.57 8.03 -5.22
N VAL A 212 -9.10 7.54 -4.10
CA VAL A 212 -8.47 6.46 -3.35
C VAL A 212 -9.05 5.14 -3.79
N THR A 213 -8.18 4.18 -4.09
CA THR A 213 -8.55 2.77 -4.23
C THR A 213 -8.10 2.01 -2.98
N LEU A 214 -9.05 1.59 -2.14
CA LEU A 214 -8.85 0.76 -0.95
C LEU A 214 -9.11 -0.71 -1.28
N GLN A 215 -8.25 -1.62 -0.82
CA GLN A 215 -8.43 -3.06 -0.94
C GLN A 215 -8.45 -3.71 0.44
N ASN A 216 -9.42 -4.59 0.66
CA ASN A 216 -9.56 -5.36 1.89
C ASN A 216 -9.47 -6.87 1.62
N ASN A 217 -8.43 -7.49 2.16
CA ASN A 217 -8.18 -8.92 2.18
C ASN A 217 -7.81 -9.37 3.61
N SER A 218 -8.26 -8.63 4.63
CA SER A 218 -7.93 -8.88 6.03
C SER A 218 -8.59 -10.15 6.59
N GLY A 219 -9.63 -10.66 5.92
CA GLY A 219 -10.46 -11.78 6.35
C GLY A 219 -11.68 -11.34 7.17
N ALA A 220 -12.05 -10.05 7.16
CA ALA A 220 -13.23 -9.52 7.83
C ALA A 220 -13.82 -8.30 7.10
N SER A 221 -15.14 -8.13 7.22
CA SER A 221 -15.87 -6.94 6.78
C SER A 221 -16.05 -5.94 7.91
N TYR A 222 -16.10 -4.66 7.56
CA TYR A 222 -16.23 -3.53 8.48
C TYR A 222 -17.41 -2.65 8.04
N PRO A 223 -18.64 -2.96 8.49
CA PRO A 223 -19.82 -2.17 8.18
C PRO A 223 -19.76 -0.80 8.86
N GLU A 224 -20.20 0.24 8.14
CA GLU A 224 -20.32 1.62 8.63
C GLU A 224 -19.06 2.11 9.37
N ALA A 225 -17.88 1.83 8.81
CA ALA A 225 -16.62 2.16 9.44
C ALA A 225 -16.26 3.63 9.25
N ALA A 226 -15.88 4.30 10.33
CA ALA A 226 -15.21 5.59 10.26
C ALA A 226 -13.81 5.39 9.65
N LEU A 227 -13.59 5.88 8.44
CA LEU A 227 -12.38 5.61 7.67
C LEU A 227 -11.38 6.76 7.73
N GLN A 228 -10.14 6.38 8.00
CA GLN A 228 -8.96 7.22 7.91
C GLN A 228 -7.88 6.52 7.08
N LEU A 229 -7.12 7.29 6.32
CA LEU A 229 -5.98 6.81 5.56
C LEU A 229 -4.75 7.62 5.94
N ILE A 230 -3.61 6.95 6.08
CA ILE A 230 -2.33 7.59 6.34
C ILE A 230 -1.43 7.38 5.12
N ALA A 231 -0.95 8.48 4.57
CA ALA A 231 0.07 8.52 3.53
C ALA A 231 1.45 8.75 4.16
N GLY A 232 2.40 7.87 3.81
CA GLY A 232 3.80 7.96 4.21
C GLY A 232 4.39 6.62 4.69
N ASP A 233 5.70 6.60 4.86
CA ASP A 233 6.47 5.40 5.19
C ASP A 233 6.51 5.14 6.70
N VAL A 234 5.49 4.45 7.21
CA VAL A 234 5.49 4.01 8.61
C VAL A 234 6.49 2.87 8.80
N ARG A 235 7.56 3.15 9.56
CA ARG A 235 8.56 2.14 9.91
C ARG A 235 7.93 1.01 10.72
N ARG A 236 7.87 -0.19 10.14
CA ARG A 236 7.58 -1.43 10.86
C ARG A 236 8.85 -2.24 11.08
N VAL A 237 8.98 -2.78 12.29
CA VAL A 237 10.00 -3.79 12.57
C VAL A 237 9.52 -5.10 11.95
N SER A 238 10.02 -5.44 10.77
CA SER A 238 9.86 -6.79 10.24
C SER A 238 10.73 -7.72 11.09
N PRO A 239 10.17 -8.78 11.71
CA PRO A 239 11.01 -9.82 12.29
C PRO A 239 11.90 -10.35 11.16
N ASN A 240 13.20 -10.49 11.42
CA ASN A 240 14.17 -11.00 10.47
C ASN A 240 13.56 -12.21 9.75
N ARG A 241 13.17 -12.04 8.48
CA ARG A 241 12.97 -13.19 7.61
C ARG A 241 14.32 -13.91 7.61
N PRO A 242 14.38 -15.23 7.87
CA PRO A 242 15.60 -15.98 7.62
C PRO A 242 15.96 -15.72 6.16
N GLN A 243 16.95 -14.87 5.94
CA GLN A 243 17.59 -14.77 4.64
C GLN A 243 18.04 -16.19 4.30
N PRO A 244 17.71 -16.73 3.12
CA PRO A 244 18.37 -17.93 2.65
C PRO A 244 19.86 -17.66 2.75
N MET A 245 20.57 -18.43 3.58
CA MET A 245 22.03 -18.36 3.66
C MET A 245 22.59 -18.68 2.27
N TYR A 246 22.84 -17.64 1.47
CA TYR A 246 23.92 -17.70 0.52
C TYR A 246 25.21 -17.58 1.33
N ASP A 247 26.10 -18.54 1.11
CA ASP A 247 27.31 -18.81 1.86
C ASP A 247 27.98 -17.56 2.45
N GLN A 248 27.97 -17.50 3.78
CA GLN A 248 28.65 -16.49 4.56
C GLN A 248 30.16 -16.70 4.46
N ALA A 249 30.81 -15.98 3.56
CA ALA A 249 32.27 -15.80 3.58
C ALA A 249 32.71 -14.32 3.52
N VAL A 250 31.79 -13.34 3.65
CA VAL A 250 32.17 -11.91 3.50
C VAL A 250 31.62 -10.99 4.60
N ALA A 251 30.96 -11.51 5.63
CA ALA A 251 30.29 -10.67 6.65
C ALA A 251 31.04 -10.56 7.99
N GLU A 252 32.35 -10.83 8.04
CA GLU A 252 33.12 -10.82 9.30
C GLU A 252 33.93 -9.53 9.56
N VAL A 253 33.77 -8.47 8.75
CA VAL A 253 34.58 -7.24 8.89
C VAL A 253 33.77 -5.98 9.27
N ALA A 254 32.44 -6.05 9.42
CA ALA A 254 31.61 -4.83 9.57
C ALA A 254 30.69 -4.77 10.80
N MET A 255 31.05 -5.39 11.93
CA MET A 255 30.29 -5.24 13.18
C MET A 255 31.20 -4.94 14.37
N ALA A 256 31.80 -3.75 14.37
CA ALA A 256 32.37 -3.14 15.56
C ALA A 256 32.14 -1.62 15.53
N ARG A 257 30.90 -1.21 15.82
CA ARG A 257 30.51 0.02 16.56
C ARG A 257 29.05 0.39 16.28
N ALA A 258 28.20 0.25 17.30
CA ALA A 258 27.16 1.24 17.60
C ALA A 258 26.51 0.88 18.96
N ALA A 259 26.68 1.76 19.94
CA ALA A 259 25.86 1.76 21.15
C ALA A 259 24.54 2.53 20.87
N PRO A 260 23.42 2.17 21.52
CA PRO A 260 22.14 2.83 21.29
C PRO A 260 22.00 4.12 22.11
N ALA A 261 21.46 5.17 21.50
CA ALA A 261 20.93 6.36 22.17
C ALA A 261 19.42 6.20 22.41
N PRO A 262 18.85 6.77 23.49
CA PRO A 262 17.42 6.65 23.77
C PRO A 262 16.60 7.63 22.90
N PRO A 263 15.42 7.22 22.40
CA PRO A 263 14.52 8.13 21.71
C PRO A 263 13.76 9.03 22.70
N GLN A 264 13.64 10.30 22.36
CA GLN A 264 12.71 11.25 22.95
C GLN A 264 11.76 11.71 21.82
N GLN A 265 10.45 11.65 22.05
CA GLN A 265 9.43 12.04 21.10
C GLN A 265 8.17 12.50 21.84
N GLU A 266 7.58 13.64 21.45
CA GLU A 266 6.24 13.68 20.82
C GLU A 266 5.76 15.10 20.45
N ALA A 267 5.47 15.25 19.15
CA ALA A 267 4.28 15.90 18.60
C ALA A 267 3.84 15.02 17.41
N PHE A 268 2.54 14.95 17.09
CA PHE A 268 1.99 14.01 16.09
C PHE A 268 2.66 14.23 14.71
N PHE A 269 3.24 13.16 14.15
CA PHE A 269 4.45 13.07 13.31
C PHE A 269 4.33 13.58 11.84
N GLU A 270 5.35 13.33 11.01
CA GLU A 270 5.54 13.74 9.59
C GLU A 270 4.61 13.05 8.55
N TYR A 271 3.39 12.61 8.92
CA TYR A 271 2.49 11.89 8.01
C TYR A 271 1.22 12.69 7.68
N HIS A 272 0.64 12.42 6.50
CA HIS A 272 -0.64 13.02 6.11
C HIS A 272 -1.81 12.08 6.38
N LEU A 273 -2.77 12.56 7.18
CA LEU A 273 -3.99 11.86 7.56
C LEU A 273 -5.17 12.37 6.73
N TYR A 274 -5.83 11.46 6.02
CA TYR A 274 -7.04 11.72 5.24
C TYR A 274 -8.23 11.10 5.97
N THR A 275 -9.17 11.92 6.43
CA THR A 275 -10.37 11.45 7.14
C THR A 275 -11.58 11.59 6.22
N PHE A 276 -12.32 10.50 6.04
CA PHE A 276 -13.56 10.50 5.27
C PHE A 276 -14.72 10.87 6.21
N PRO A 277 -15.54 11.86 5.87
CA PRO A 277 -16.56 12.39 6.78
C PRO A 277 -17.72 11.41 7.01
N GLU A 278 -18.11 10.69 5.97
CA GLU A 278 -19.20 9.72 6.02
C GLU A 278 -18.65 8.32 6.32
N PRO A 279 -19.23 7.58 7.28
CA PRO A 279 -18.93 6.17 7.47
C PRO A 279 -19.19 5.36 6.20
N THR A 280 -18.41 4.31 6.00
CA THR A 280 -18.58 3.43 4.83
C THR A 280 -18.33 1.97 5.17
N THR A 281 -19.09 1.09 4.53
CA THR A 281 -18.95 -0.36 4.70
C THR A 281 -17.83 -0.90 3.81
N ILE A 282 -16.78 -1.48 4.40
CA ILE A 282 -15.64 -2.07 3.69
C ILE A 282 -15.74 -3.59 3.79
N GLU A 283 -16.13 -4.24 2.69
CA GLU A 283 -16.36 -5.67 2.65
C GLU A 283 -15.05 -6.47 2.51
N GLU A 284 -15.05 -7.71 3.00
CA GLU A 284 -13.96 -8.64 2.76
C GLU A 284 -13.87 -9.01 1.28
N ARG A 285 -12.65 -9.03 0.73
CA ARG A 285 -12.36 -9.23 -0.70
C ARG A 285 -12.95 -8.15 -1.61
N GLU A 286 -13.09 -6.93 -1.10
CA GLU A 286 -13.56 -5.78 -1.85
C GLU A 286 -12.40 -4.88 -2.31
N THR A 287 -12.53 -4.32 -3.52
CA THR A 287 -11.83 -3.11 -3.93
C THR A 287 -12.83 -1.97 -3.95
N LYS A 288 -12.65 -0.98 -3.07
CA LYS A 288 -13.53 0.19 -2.95
C LYS A 288 -12.83 1.44 -3.43
N GLN A 289 -13.52 2.24 -4.23
CA GLN A 289 -13.05 3.55 -4.64
C GLN A 289 -13.81 4.66 -3.91
N LEU A 290 -13.08 5.66 -3.44
CA LEU A 290 -13.60 6.81 -2.73
C LEU A 290 -12.99 8.08 -3.34
N GLU A 291 -13.79 9.12 -3.51
CA GLU A 291 -13.28 10.41 -3.96
C GLU A 291 -12.39 11.02 -2.87
N LEU A 292 -11.18 11.43 -3.24
CA LEU A 292 -10.22 12.09 -2.36
C LEU A 292 -10.35 13.61 -2.45
N LEU A 293 -10.42 14.11 -3.69
CA LEU A 293 -10.53 15.52 -4.01
C LEU A 293 -11.13 15.70 -5.40
N SER A 294 -11.77 16.85 -5.60
CA SER A 294 -12.16 17.36 -6.89
C SER A 294 -11.83 18.85 -6.95
N ALA A 295 -10.99 19.23 -7.92
CA ALA A 295 -10.56 20.60 -8.15
C ALA A 295 -10.81 20.95 -9.61
N ALA A 296 -11.62 21.98 -9.84
CA ALA A 296 -11.96 22.45 -11.17
C ALA A 296 -11.23 23.75 -11.49
N ASP A 297 -11.03 24.02 -12.80
CA ASP A 297 -10.42 25.26 -13.29
C ASP A 297 -9.06 25.56 -12.65
N VAL A 298 -8.23 24.52 -12.48
CA VAL A 298 -6.86 24.66 -11.95
C VAL A 298 -5.97 25.24 -13.05
N GLY A 299 -5.23 26.29 -12.74
CA GLY A 299 -4.22 26.86 -13.64
C GLY A 299 -3.11 25.84 -13.92
N VAL A 300 -2.83 25.62 -15.20
CA VAL A 300 -1.75 24.73 -15.66
C VAL A 300 -0.93 25.43 -16.73
N GLY A 301 0.39 25.29 -16.65
CA GLY A 301 1.34 25.71 -17.67
C GLY A 301 1.81 24.53 -18.50
N ARG A 302 1.68 24.60 -19.82
CA ARG A 302 2.27 23.61 -20.72
C ARG A 302 3.66 24.08 -21.18
N ARG A 303 4.67 23.23 -20.98
CA ARG A 303 6.05 23.49 -21.38
C ARG A 303 6.55 22.42 -22.35
N LEU A 304 7.35 22.87 -23.31
CA LEU A 304 8.14 21.99 -24.17
C LEU A 304 9.58 22.03 -23.70
N ILE A 305 10.13 20.90 -23.26
CA ILE A 305 11.48 20.84 -22.71
C ILE A 305 12.35 19.97 -23.61
N PHE A 306 13.40 20.55 -24.19
CA PHE A 306 14.41 19.82 -24.93
C PHE A 306 15.66 19.65 -24.06
N ASP A 307 15.97 18.42 -23.65
CA ASP A 307 17.22 18.07 -22.98
C ASP A 307 18.05 17.18 -23.90
N GLY A 308 19.07 17.78 -24.51
CA GLY A 308 19.97 17.11 -25.44
C GLY A 308 21.01 16.20 -24.79
N THR A 309 21.13 16.20 -23.46
CA THR A 309 22.04 15.28 -22.74
C THR A 309 21.41 13.90 -22.57
N GLY A 310 20.08 13.82 -22.63
CA GLY A 310 19.31 12.60 -22.37
C GLY A 310 19.41 12.08 -20.93
N GLN A 311 19.94 12.89 -20.00
CA GLN A 311 20.24 12.49 -18.62
C GLN A 311 19.17 12.91 -17.59
N TYR A 312 18.14 13.67 -17.97
CA TYR A 312 17.12 14.07 -17.00
C TYR A 312 16.14 12.95 -16.66
N PHE A 313 16.34 12.40 -15.47
CA PHE A 313 15.36 11.59 -14.74
C PHE A 313 14.09 12.42 -14.46
N PRO A 314 12.88 11.87 -14.67
CA PRO A 314 12.60 10.44 -14.84
C PRO A 314 12.88 9.84 -16.23
N PHE A 315 13.26 10.63 -17.24
CA PHE A 315 13.12 10.24 -18.65
C PHE A 315 14.45 9.98 -19.35
N TYR A 316 14.99 8.77 -19.19
CA TYR A 316 15.97 8.26 -20.15
C TYR A 316 15.30 8.14 -21.52
N ARG A 317 15.69 8.99 -22.47
CA ARG A 317 15.06 9.08 -23.79
C ARG A 317 15.88 8.30 -24.82
N PRO A 318 15.38 7.18 -25.34
CA PRO A 318 16.03 6.51 -26.46
C PRO A 318 15.97 7.40 -27.70
N ARG A 319 16.98 7.30 -28.57
CA ARG A 319 16.99 7.96 -29.88
C ARG A 319 15.75 7.54 -30.66
N ARG A 320 15.17 8.45 -31.46
CA ARG A 320 14.02 8.11 -32.32
C ARG A 320 14.41 6.98 -33.29
N PRO A 321 13.56 5.96 -33.51
CA PRO A 321 13.80 4.94 -34.53
C PRO A 321 13.97 5.60 -35.92
N GLY A 322 15.13 5.39 -36.57
CA GLY A 322 15.45 6.01 -37.86
C GLY A 322 16.03 7.44 -37.78
N ALA A 323 16.29 7.98 -36.59
CA ALA A 323 16.99 9.25 -36.43
C ALA A 323 18.41 9.19 -37.00
N VAL A 324 18.81 10.26 -37.69
CA VAL A 324 20.20 10.49 -38.08
C VAL A 324 20.91 11.20 -36.93
N GLY A 325 21.76 10.48 -36.20
CA GLY A 325 22.55 11.04 -35.09
C GLY A 325 21.83 11.05 -33.74
N ASP A 326 21.96 12.15 -33.00
CA ASP A 326 21.51 12.33 -31.60
C ASP A 326 20.17 13.11 -31.53
N GLU A 327 19.28 12.88 -32.50
CA GLU A 327 18.00 13.59 -32.60
C GLU A 327 16.96 13.05 -31.60
N MET A 328 16.29 13.99 -30.91
CA MET A 328 15.35 13.70 -29.84
C MET A 328 14.11 14.61 -29.89
N SER A 329 12.98 14.11 -29.42
CA SER A 329 11.76 14.91 -29.23
C SER A 329 11.88 15.84 -28.03
N ALA A 330 11.22 17.00 -28.09
CA ALA A 330 10.95 17.80 -26.90
C ALA A 330 9.87 17.13 -26.03
N ALA A 331 10.06 17.15 -24.72
CA ALA A 331 9.11 16.68 -23.72
C ALA A 331 7.89 17.59 -23.66
N VAL A 332 6.69 17.05 -23.56
CA VAL A 332 5.50 17.81 -23.18
C VAL A 332 5.30 17.64 -21.67
N VAL A 333 5.44 18.74 -20.93
CA VAL A 333 5.27 18.77 -19.48
C VAL A 333 4.15 19.73 -19.11
N LEU A 334 3.27 19.29 -18.22
CA LEU A 334 2.27 20.14 -17.57
C LEU A 334 2.77 20.49 -16.16
N GLU A 335 2.80 21.78 -15.84
CA GLU A 335 3.15 22.29 -14.51
C GLU A 335 1.91 22.91 -13.87
N LEU A 336 1.56 22.49 -12.66
CA LEU A 336 0.46 23.06 -11.89
C LEU A 336 0.88 23.23 -10.43
N GLU A 337 0.41 24.29 -9.78
CA GLU A 337 0.71 24.56 -8.38
C GLU A 337 -0.37 23.98 -7.47
N ASN A 338 0.02 23.20 -6.46
CA ASN A 338 -0.87 22.69 -5.43
C ASN A 338 -1.17 23.74 -4.35
N ALA A 339 -1.76 24.87 -4.75
CA ALA A 339 -2.08 25.98 -3.85
C ALA A 339 -3.58 26.28 -3.82
N GLU A 340 -4.07 26.79 -2.69
CA GLU A 340 -5.47 27.24 -2.54
C GLU A 340 -5.82 28.33 -3.55
N THR A 341 -4.87 29.22 -3.87
CA THR A 341 -5.00 30.26 -4.90
C THR A 341 -5.16 29.71 -6.32
N ASN A 342 -4.88 28.42 -6.52
CA ASN A 342 -5.02 27.70 -7.77
C ASN A 342 -6.13 26.63 -7.71
N ASN A 343 -7.13 26.82 -6.83
CA ASN A 343 -8.24 25.89 -6.58
C ASN A 343 -7.80 24.49 -6.06
N MET A 344 -6.59 24.38 -5.52
CA MET A 344 -5.98 23.18 -4.97
C MET A 344 -5.66 23.40 -3.47
N GLY A 345 -4.53 22.89 -2.96
CA GLY A 345 -4.02 23.21 -1.60
C GLY A 345 -4.10 22.06 -0.60
N MET A 346 -4.64 20.91 -1.00
CA MET A 346 -4.59 19.67 -0.22
C MET A 346 -3.25 18.95 -0.49
N PRO A 347 -2.52 18.46 0.54
CA PRO A 347 -1.39 17.56 0.31
C PRO A 347 -1.81 16.34 -0.51
N LEU A 348 -1.16 16.12 -1.64
CA LEU A 348 -1.48 15.05 -2.59
C LEU A 348 -0.69 13.80 -2.24
N PRO A 349 -1.34 12.65 -1.97
CA PRO A 349 -0.63 11.38 -1.89
C PRO A 349 0.10 11.03 -3.19
N ALA A 350 1.23 10.33 -3.08
CA ALA A 350 1.88 9.72 -4.24
C ALA A 350 0.89 8.83 -5.00
N GLY A 351 0.92 8.89 -6.33
CA GLY A 351 -0.06 8.20 -7.17
C GLY A 351 0.13 8.45 -8.66
N ILE A 352 -0.67 7.77 -9.47
CA ILE A 352 -0.63 7.91 -10.94
C ILE A 352 -1.64 8.96 -11.37
N VAL A 353 -1.21 9.91 -12.20
CA VAL A 353 -2.05 10.91 -12.84
C VAL A 353 -2.25 10.54 -14.30
N ARG A 354 -3.51 10.35 -14.71
CA ARG A 354 -3.89 10.08 -16.09
C ARG A 354 -4.42 11.36 -16.71
N VAL A 355 -3.81 11.80 -17.81
CA VAL A 355 -4.13 13.06 -18.45
C VAL A 355 -4.96 12.84 -19.70
N TYR A 356 -6.06 13.58 -19.81
CA TYR A 356 -7.00 13.54 -20.93
C TYR A 356 -7.22 14.93 -21.50
N LYS A 357 -7.61 15.00 -22.76
CA LYS A 357 -8.08 16.23 -23.42
C LYS A 357 -9.23 15.89 -24.37
N ALA A 358 -10.21 16.77 -24.46
CA ALA A 358 -11.28 16.62 -25.43
C ALA A 358 -10.76 16.85 -26.87
N ASP A 359 -11.15 16.00 -27.81
CA ASP A 359 -10.98 16.26 -29.24
C ASP A 359 -12.01 17.28 -29.76
N SER A 360 -11.91 17.65 -31.04
CA SER A 360 -12.84 18.60 -31.68
C SER A 360 -14.30 18.14 -31.72
N ARG A 361 -14.58 16.87 -31.39
CA ARG A 361 -15.92 16.29 -31.29
C ARG A 361 -16.38 16.15 -29.83
N GLY A 362 -15.57 16.58 -28.86
CA GLY A 362 -15.85 16.51 -27.43
C GLY A 362 -15.53 15.18 -26.77
N ASN A 363 -14.90 14.22 -27.46
CA ASN A 363 -14.51 12.95 -26.83
C ASN A 363 -13.18 13.11 -26.09
N LEU A 364 -13.10 12.58 -24.87
CA LEU A 364 -11.86 12.57 -24.11
C LEU A 364 -10.87 11.56 -24.72
N GLN A 365 -9.71 12.08 -25.13
CA GLN A 365 -8.58 11.30 -25.61
C GLN A 365 -7.51 11.25 -24.54
N PHE A 366 -6.90 10.07 -24.36
CA PHE A 366 -5.78 9.89 -23.45
C PHE A 366 -4.52 10.54 -24.03
N LEU A 367 -3.90 11.44 -23.27
CA LEU A 367 -2.65 12.09 -23.66
C LEU A 367 -1.43 11.34 -23.13
N GLY A 368 -1.51 10.85 -21.89
CA GLY A 368 -0.43 10.16 -21.21
C GLY A 368 -0.71 9.96 -19.72
N GLU A 369 0.20 9.26 -19.05
CA GLU A 369 0.18 9.09 -17.60
C GLU A 369 1.57 9.35 -17.02
N ASP A 370 1.60 9.89 -15.81
CA ASP A 370 2.81 10.07 -15.02
C ASP A 370 2.53 9.77 -13.55
N SER A 371 3.57 9.60 -12.75
CA SER A 371 3.44 9.46 -11.29
C SER A 371 3.86 10.72 -10.56
N ILE A 372 3.13 11.08 -9.51
CA ILE A 372 3.54 12.09 -8.54
C ILE A 372 4.01 11.44 -7.25
N ASP A 373 4.97 12.06 -6.58
CA ASP A 373 5.32 11.75 -5.19
C ASP A 373 4.34 12.43 -4.22
N HIS A 374 4.49 12.15 -2.91
CA HIS A 374 3.78 12.91 -1.88
C HIS A 374 4.11 14.40 -2.05
N THR A 375 3.10 15.18 -2.47
CA THR A 375 3.28 16.58 -2.82
C THR A 375 2.56 17.45 -1.79
N PRO A 376 3.30 18.16 -0.91
CA PRO A 376 2.72 19.08 0.06
C PRO A 376 1.90 20.20 -0.59
N ARG A 377 1.19 20.95 0.27
CA ARG A 377 0.58 22.22 -0.13
C ARG A 377 1.65 23.22 -0.58
N ASN A 378 1.29 24.08 -1.52
CA ASN A 378 2.12 25.13 -2.10
C ASN A 378 3.38 24.63 -2.84
N GLU A 379 3.35 23.40 -3.32
CA GLU A 379 4.41 22.80 -4.14
C GLU A 379 3.93 22.63 -5.58
N THR A 380 4.88 22.62 -6.52
CA THR A 380 4.58 22.46 -7.95
C THR A 380 4.57 20.98 -8.34
N VAL A 381 3.48 20.54 -8.97
CA VAL A 381 3.36 19.24 -9.62
C VAL A 381 3.79 19.39 -11.08
N ARG A 382 4.68 18.50 -11.55
CA ARG A 382 5.12 18.41 -12.95
C ARG A 382 4.73 17.06 -13.50
N LEU A 383 3.96 17.05 -14.58
CA LEU A 383 3.47 15.84 -15.24
C LEU A 383 4.03 15.76 -16.65
N TYR A 384 4.83 14.75 -16.91
CA TYR A 384 5.26 14.42 -18.25
C TYR A 384 4.18 13.60 -18.95
N VAL A 385 3.58 14.17 -19.99
CA VAL A 385 2.47 13.53 -20.69
C VAL A 385 2.92 12.82 -21.96
N GLY A 386 4.13 13.07 -22.44
CA GLY A 386 4.68 12.42 -23.63
C GLY A 386 5.60 13.32 -24.44
N ASP A 387 5.94 12.88 -25.64
CA ASP A 387 6.87 13.55 -26.54
C ASP A 387 6.15 14.32 -27.65
N ALA A 388 6.63 15.52 -27.94
CA ALA A 388 6.16 16.29 -29.08
C ALA A 388 6.60 15.60 -30.38
N PHE A 389 5.65 15.38 -31.29
CA PHE A 389 5.94 14.80 -32.60
C PHE A 389 6.72 15.78 -33.49
N ASP A 390 6.21 17.01 -33.61
CA ASP A 390 6.71 18.05 -34.51
C ASP A 390 7.77 18.98 -33.91
N VAL A 391 8.16 18.76 -32.66
CA VAL A 391 9.22 19.56 -32.01
C VAL A 391 10.34 18.64 -31.62
N VAL A 392 11.46 18.81 -32.30
CA VAL A 392 12.66 17.98 -32.13
C VAL A 392 13.89 18.83 -32.08
N GLY A 393 14.95 18.29 -31.51
CA GLY A 393 16.25 18.93 -31.57
C GLY A 393 17.39 17.94 -31.66
N THR A 394 18.57 18.48 -31.95
CA THR A 394 19.84 17.77 -31.92
C THR A 394 20.82 18.55 -31.08
N ARG A 395 21.66 17.84 -30.33
CA ARG A 395 22.75 18.44 -29.56
C ARG A 395 24.07 17.96 -30.13
N ARG A 396 24.99 18.89 -30.36
CA ARG A 396 26.34 18.61 -30.85
C ARG A 396 27.36 19.37 -30.03
N GLU A 397 28.34 18.67 -29.51
CA GLU A 397 29.53 19.31 -28.96
C GLU A 397 30.47 19.62 -30.12
N ILE A 398 30.66 20.91 -30.39
CA ILE A 398 31.43 21.41 -31.54
C ILE A 398 32.91 21.47 -31.22
N GLU A 399 33.24 21.96 -30.02
CA GLU A 399 34.61 22.07 -29.57
C GLU A 399 34.73 21.61 -28.13
N ASN A 400 35.86 20.96 -27.85
CA ASN A 400 36.22 20.56 -26.51
C ASN A 400 37.71 20.81 -26.27
N ARG A 401 38.01 21.83 -25.47
CA ARG A 401 39.37 22.31 -25.25
C ARG A 401 39.75 22.21 -23.78
N ARG A 402 40.83 21.49 -23.48
CA ARG A 402 41.47 21.54 -22.17
C ARG A 402 42.36 22.77 -22.08
N ILE A 403 42.04 23.70 -21.20
CA ILE A 403 42.85 24.91 -20.96
C ILE A 403 44.01 24.57 -20.02
N ASN A 404 43.75 23.80 -18.97
CA ASN A 404 44.75 23.25 -18.04
C ASN A 404 44.19 21.99 -17.35
N ASP A 405 44.87 21.47 -16.32
CA ASP A 405 44.48 20.25 -15.61
C ASP A 405 43.12 20.33 -14.91
N TYR A 406 42.66 21.54 -14.58
CA TYR A 406 41.45 21.79 -13.80
C TYR A 406 40.41 22.63 -14.56
N THR A 407 40.69 23.05 -15.80
CA THR A 407 39.81 23.93 -16.57
C THR A 407 39.61 23.38 -17.97
N ARG A 408 38.34 23.20 -18.34
CA ARG A 408 37.89 22.78 -19.67
C ARG A 408 36.95 23.82 -20.25
N GLU A 409 36.97 23.99 -21.55
CA GLU A 409 36.03 24.83 -22.27
C GLU A 409 35.34 23.97 -23.33
N ILE A 410 34.02 24.00 -23.33
CA ILE A 410 33.20 23.28 -24.30
C ILE A 410 32.36 24.29 -25.08
N THR A 411 32.25 24.07 -26.38
CA THR A 411 31.31 24.80 -27.23
C THR A 411 30.28 23.81 -27.74
N VAL A 412 29.02 24.11 -27.52
CA VAL A 412 27.88 23.25 -27.83
C VAL A 412 26.92 24.00 -28.73
N GLU A 413 26.37 23.27 -29.69
CA GLU A 413 25.24 23.70 -30.51
C GLU A 413 24.04 22.80 -30.23
N VAL A 414 22.92 23.42 -29.94
CA VAL A 414 21.62 22.78 -29.81
C VAL A 414 20.69 23.35 -30.86
N GLU A 415 20.41 22.55 -31.88
CA GLU A 415 19.42 22.90 -32.91
C GLU A 415 18.06 22.39 -32.46
N VAL A 416 17.04 23.25 -32.43
CA VAL A 416 15.65 22.88 -32.18
C VAL A 416 14.82 23.32 -33.37
N ARG A 417 13.87 22.49 -33.78
CA ARG A 417 12.97 22.77 -34.89
C ARG A 417 11.52 22.55 -34.51
N ASN A 418 10.68 23.45 -34.99
CA ASN A 418 9.24 23.40 -34.85
C ASN A 418 8.63 23.14 -36.24
N ARG A 419 8.00 21.98 -36.43
CA ARG A 419 7.30 21.59 -37.67
C ARG A 419 5.78 21.78 -37.60
N LYS A 420 5.32 22.52 -36.58
CA LYS A 420 3.91 22.89 -36.45
C LYS A 420 3.58 24.08 -37.32
N GLU A 421 2.29 24.25 -37.61
CA GLU A 421 1.73 25.44 -38.24
C GLU A 421 1.63 26.65 -37.28
N THR A 422 1.91 26.45 -35.99
CA THR A 422 1.83 27.48 -34.94
C THR A 422 3.19 27.69 -34.28
N ALA A 423 3.42 28.92 -33.83
CA ALA A 423 4.61 29.24 -33.04
C ALA A 423 4.60 28.48 -31.70
N THR A 424 5.77 28.13 -31.21
CA THR A 424 5.94 27.39 -29.97
C THR A 424 7.20 27.84 -29.23
N THR A 425 7.16 27.79 -27.91
CA THR A 425 8.32 28.08 -27.08
C THR A 425 8.87 26.76 -26.54
N VAL A 426 10.20 26.59 -26.65
CA VAL A 426 10.93 25.42 -26.19
C VAL A 426 11.99 25.86 -25.20
N ASP A 427 12.00 25.22 -24.04
CA ASP A 427 13.06 25.35 -23.05
C ASP A 427 14.17 24.34 -23.37
N VAL A 428 15.28 24.83 -23.89
CA VAL A 428 16.51 24.05 -24.10
C VAL A 428 17.24 23.98 -22.77
N VAL A 429 17.37 22.78 -22.20
CA VAL A 429 17.97 22.57 -20.89
C VAL A 429 19.26 21.79 -21.01
N GLU A 430 20.35 22.38 -20.54
CA GLU A 430 21.70 21.80 -20.57
C GLU A 430 22.15 21.46 -19.14
N ARG A 431 22.49 20.18 -18.93
CA ARG A 431 22.87 19.60 -17.62
C ARG A 431 24.29 19.05 -17.58
N VAL A 432 25.13 19.49 -18.50
CA VAL A 432 26.52 19.01 -18.65
C VAL A 432 27.50 19.68 -17.67
N PHE A 433 27.01 20.57 -16.81
CA PHE A 433 27.87 21.39 -15.96
C PHE A 433 28.23 20.67 -14.67
N TRP A 434 29.53 20.45 -14.47
CA TRP A 434 30.12 19.89 -13.25
C TRP A 434 31.15 20.87 -12.69
N GLY A 435 31.25 20.95 -11.37
CA GLY A 435 32.14 21.90 -10.69
C GLY A 435 31.66 23.35 -10.82
N GLU A 436 32.60 24.31 -10.76
CA GLU A 436 32.31 25.71 -11.07
C GLU A 436 32.19 25.87 -12.59
N TRP A 437 31.16 26.59 -13.05
CA TRP A 437 31.00 26.85 -14.47
C TRP A 437 30.52 28.26 -14.77
N THR A 438 30.84 28.72 -15.96
CA THR A 438 30.35 29.99 -16.50
C THR A 438 30.17 29.87 -18.01
N ILE A 439 29.02 30.30 -18.52
CA ILE A 439 28.82 30.47 -19.96
C ILE A 439 29.50 31.79 -20.35
N THR A 440 30.59 31.69 -21.11
CA THR A 440 31.43 32.84 -21.49
C THR A 440 30.99 33.49 -22.78
N ASP A 441 30.27 32.75 -23.63
CA ASP A 441 29.72 33.21 -24.90
C ASP A 441 28.42 32.45 -25.19
N SER A 442 27.41 33.13 -25.71
CA SER A 442 26.10 32.53 -26.00
C SER A 442 25.34 33.32 -27.05
N THR A 443 24.66 32.62 -27.97
CA THR A 443 23.76 33.25 -28.93
C THR A 443 22.41 33.64 -28.32
N HIS A 444 22.05 33.06 -27.17
CA HIS A 444 20.78 33.29 -26.49
C HIS A 444 20.99 33.66 -25.02
N GLU A 445 20.06 34.41 -24.45
CA GLU A 445 20.01 34.59 -23.00
C GLU A 445 19.77 33.25 -22.32
N HIS A 446 20.38 33.09 -21.15
CA HIS A 446 20.30 31.86 -20.36
C HIS A 446 20.02 32.17 -18.90
N GLU A 447 19.33 31.25 -18.25
CA GLU A 447 19.09 31.28 -16.83
C GLU A 447 19.81 30.10 -16.17
N ARG A 448 20.47 30.37 -15.04
CA ARG A 448 21.05 29.32 -14.20
C ARG A 448 19.97 28.85 -13.20
N LEU A 449 19.35 27.72 -13.50
CA LEU A 449 18.31 27.14 -12.62
C LEU A 449 18.89 26.58 -11.33
N ASP A 450 20.06 25.93 -11.42
CA ASP A 450 20.75 25.35 -10.27
C ASP A 450 22.28 25.26 -10.50
N ALA A 451 22.98 24.55 -9.61
CA ALA A 451 24.43 24.41 -9.69
C ALA A 451 24.94 23.66 -10.94
N ARG A 452 24.09 22.88 -11.62
CA ARG A 452 24.41 21.99 -12.76
C ARG A 452 23.54 22.21 -14.00
N THR A 453 22.55 23.08 -13.94
CA THR A 453 21.55 23.27 -15.02
C THR A 453 21.52 24.71 -15.52
N ALA A 454 21.61 24.88 -16.84
CA ALA A 454 21.25 26.12 -17.54
C ALA A 454 20.04 25.89 -18.46
N GLN A 455 19.16 26.88 -18.54
CA GLN A 455 18.01 26.89 -19.43
C GLN A 455 18.14 28.05 -20.43
N PHE A 456 17.84 27.77 -21.70
CA PHE A 456 17.66 28.76 -22.75
C PHE A 456 16.23 28.63 -23.27
N THR A 457 15.45 29.72 -23.20
CA THR A 457 14.06 29.72 -23.68
C THR A 457 14.04 30.28 -25.09
N VAL A 458 13.62 29.45 -26.05
CA VAL A 458 13.64 29.77 -27.48
C VAL A 458 12.20 29.75 -28.01
N THR A 459 11.77 30.85 -28.64
CA THR A 459 10.49 30.90 -29.35
C THR A 459 10.74 30.67 -30.83
N LEU A 460 10.11 29.63 -31.38
CA LEU A 460 10.16 29.28 -32.80
C LEU A 460 8.80 29.54 -33.43
N GLY A 461 8.77 30.25 -34.55
CA GLY A 461 7.64 30.35 -35.46
C GLY A 461 7.29 29.01 -36.14
N PRO A 462 6.25 29.01 -36.99
CA PRO A 462 5.88 27.86 -37.79
C PRO A 462 7.00 27.45 -38.75
N ASP A 463 7.28 26.15 -38.86
CA ASP A 463 8.35 25.57 -39.69
C ASP A 463 9.77 26.12 -39.45
N GLU A 464 9.99 26.80 -38.33
CA GLU A 464 11.27 27.43 -38.00
C GLU A 464 12.25 26.44 -37.35
N THR A 465 13.54 26.71 -37.56
CA THR A 465 14.65 26.02 -36.91
C THR A 465 15.57 27.05 -36.30
N GLU A 466 15.87 26.90 -35.02
CA GLU A 466 16.73 27.80 -34.26
C GLU A 466 17.91 27.03 -33.67
N THR A 467 19.06 27.71 -33.54
CA THR A 467 20.28 27.11 -33.00
C THR A 467 20.81 27.90 -31.80
N VAL A 468 20.76 27.27 -30.63
CA VAL A 468 21.40 27.76 -29.42
C VAL A 468 22.86 27.32 -29.45
N ARG A 469 23.78 28.25 -29.62
CA ARG A 469 25.22 28.01 -29.53
C ARG A 469 25.75 28.69 -28.28
N TYR A 470 26.46 27.96 -27.44
CA TYR A 470 27.09 28.53 -26.25
C TYR A 470 28.47 27.91 -26.00
N THR A 471 29.34 28.69 -25.36
CA THR A 471 30.63 28.25 -24.86
C THR A 471 30.64 28.33 -23.34
N ALA A 472 30.89 27.20 -22.68
CA ALA A 472 30.97 27.11 -21.24
C ALA A 472 32.37 26.72 -20.77
N ARG A 473 32.87 27.45 -19.78
CA ARG A 473 34.10 27.14 -19.06
C ARG A 473 33.74 26.39 -17.78
N LEU A 474 34.28 25.18 -17.65
CA LEU A 474 34.11 24.26 -16.53
C LEU A 474 35.41 24.20 -15.72
N ARG A 475 35.30 24.27 -14.39
CA ARG A 475 36.41 24.13 -13.46
C ARG A 475 36.12 23.08 -12.42
N SER A 476 37.03 22.11 -12.31
CA SER A 476 36.96 20.96 -11.39
C SER A 476 37.53 21.26 -10.01
#